data_AF-A0A3A9FKF3-F1
#
_entry.id   AF-A0A3A9FKF3-F1
#
_cell.length_a   1.000
_cell.length_b   1.000
_cell.length_c   1.000
_cell.angle_alpha   90.00
_cell.angle_beta   90.00
_cell.angle_gamma   90.00
#
_symmetry.space_group_name_H-M   'P 1'
#
loop_
_entity.id
_entity.type
_entity.pdbx_description
1 polymer ?
#
loop_
_entity_poly.entity_id
_entity_poly.type
_entity_poly.pdbx_seq_one_letter_code
_entity_poly.pdbx_strand_id
1 'polypeptide(L)' 'MRTAKEWKEKWRLEVLERMDLSRDVSDEEIMETIDRIILEKKKEVYFTIKERKLIRKELFYSIRKLDMLQE' A
#
# COMPACT_ATOMS: atom_id res chain seq x y z
N MET A 1 -2.70 -17.53 -14.85
CA MET A 1 -3.38 -16.33 -14.31
C MET A 1 -2.60 -15.87 -13.09
N ARG A 2 -1.86 -14.75 -13.18
CA ARG A 2 -1.19 -14.18 -11.99
C ARG A 2 -2.28 -13.63 -11.08
N THR A 3 -2.39 -14.19 -9.88
CA THR A 3 -3.53 -13.96 -8.99
C THR A 3 -3.48 -12.56 -8.40
N ALA A 4 -4.66 -11.99 -8.10
CA ALA A 4 -4.83 -10.69 -7.44
C ALA A 4 -4.00 -10.53 -6.13
N LYS A 5 -3.53 -11.66 -5.60
CA LYS A 5 -2.85 -11.79 -4.32
C LYS A 5 -1.36 -11.44 -4.37
N GLU A 6 -0.68 -11.68 -5.49
CA GLU A 6 0.79 -11.56 -5.58
C GLU A 6 1.27 -10.11 -5.57
N TRP A 7 0.54 -9.20 -6.23
CA TRP A 7 0.92 -7.78 -6.27
C TRP A 7 0.64 -7.07 -4.96
N LYS A 8 -0.39 -7.50 -4.21
CA LYS A 8 -0.73 -6.89 -2.93
C LYS A 8 0.41 -7.02 -1.93
N GLU A 9 0.99 -8.20 -1.78
CA GLU A 9 2.09 -8.40 -0.83
C GLU A 9 3.35 -7.64 -1.27
N LYS A 10 3.66 -7.67 -2.58
CA LYS A 10 4.78 -6.93 -3.13
C LYS A 10 4.64 -5.42 -2.89
N TRP A 11 3.46 -4.85 -3.13
CA TRP A 11 3.24 -3.42 -2.95
C TRP A 11 3.21 -3.04 -1.48
N ARG A 12 2.70 -3.93 -0.61
CA ARG A 12 2.77 -3.74 0.84
C ARG A 12 4.21 -3.65 1.32
N LEU A 13 5.08 -4.57 0.89
CA LEU A 13 6.50 -4.53 1.21
C LEU A 13 7.15 -3.24 0.68
N GLU A 14 6.83 -2.85 -0.56
CA GLU A 14 7.35 -1.62 -1.16
C GLU A 14 6.88 -0.35 -0.41
N VAL A 15 5.66 -0.34 0.13
CA VAL A 15 5.18 0.75 1.01
C VAL A 15 6.00 0.77 2.30
N LEU A 16 6.17 -0.38 2.95
CA LEU A 16 6.92 -0.49 4.21
C LEU A 16 8.40 -0.12 4.06
N GLU A 17 9.04 -0.51 2.95
CA GLU A 17 10.44 -0.14 2.64
C GLU A 17 10.61 1.37 2.42
N ARG A 18 9.57 2.06 1.92
CA ARG A 18 9.58 3.51 1.72
C ARG A 18 9.21 4.29 2.97
N MET A 19 8.60 3.64 3.95
CA MET A 19 8.23 4.25 5.23
C MET A 19 9.39 4.15 6.21
N ASP A 20 9.61 5.22 6.97
CA ASP A 20 10.52 5.19 8.10
C ASP A 20 9.80 4.60 9.32
N LEU A 21 9.96 3.30 9.55
CA LEU A 21 9.36 2.59 10.68
C LEU A 21 10.09 2.84 12.01
N SER A 22 11.14 3.66 12.03
CA SER A 22 11.83 4.06 13.28
C SER A 22 11.08 5.14 14.05
N ARG A 23 10.03 5.71 13.45
CA ARG A 23 9.18 6.77 14.01
C ARG A 23 7.70 6.40 13.90
N ASP A 24 6.86 7.09 14.65
CA ASP A 24 5.41 7.03 14.46
C ASP A 24 5.06 7.53 13.05
N VAL A 25 4.50 6.62 12.24
CA VAL A 25 4.02 6.97 10.91
C VAL A 25 2.55 7.35 10.99
N SER A 26 2.24 8.57 10.52
CA SER A 26 0.87 9.07 10.50
C SER A 26 0.04 8.37 9.42
N ASP A 27 -1.28 8.36 9.61
CA ASP A 27 -2.21 7.84 8.59
C ASP A 27 -2.04 8.54 7.24
N GLU A 28 -1.79 9.85 7.28
CA GLU A 28 -1.59 10.67 6.10
C GLU A 28 -0.37 10.22 5.31
N GLU A 29 0.75 9.98 6.00
CA GLU A 29 2.00 9.57 5.37
C GLU A 29 1.90 8.16 4.75
N ILE A 30 1.18 7.24 5.42
CA ILE A 30 0.85 5.92 4.86
C ILE A 30 0.04 6.10 3.58
N MET A 31 -1.01 6.93 3.62
CA MET A 31 -1.89 7.16 2.47
C MET A 31 -1.14 7.80 1.30
N GLU A 32 -0.28 8.79 1.56
CA GLU A 32 0.55 9.42 0.53
C GLU A 32 1.52 8.44 -0.13
N THR A 33 2.16 7.59 0.67
CA THR A 33 3.11 6.58 0.17
C THR A 33 2.41 5.56 -0.72
N ILE A 34 1.25 5.07 -0.29
CA ILE A 34 0.40 4.18 -1.09
C ILE A 34 0.00 4.85 -2.40
N ASP A 35 -0.40 6.12 -2.38
CA ASP A 35 -0.81 6.84 -3.59
C ASP A 35 0.33 7.04 -4.58
N ARG A 36 1.54 7.32 -4.10
CA ARG A 36 2.75 7.37 -4.94
C ARG A 36 3.01 6.03 -5.61
N ILE A 37 2.95 4.92 -4.87
CA ILE A 37 3.13 3.58 -5.44
C ILE A 37 2.04 3.28 -6.48
N ILE A 38 0.76 3.53 -6.18
CA ILE A 38 -0.33 3.34 -7.15
C ILE A 38 -0.07 4.16 -8.41
N LEU A 39 0.36 5.43 -8.27
CA LEU A 39 0.68 6.32 -9.40
C LEU A 39 1.84 5.82 -10.25
N GLU A 40 2.92 5.35 -9.64
CA GLU A 40 4.09 4.80 -10.34
C GLU A 40 3.73 3.54 -11.12
N LYS A 41 2.92 2.65 -10.52
CA LYS A 41 2.49 1.40 -11.16
C LYS A 41 1.41 1.59 -12.23
N LYS A 42 0.77 2.76 -12.34
CA LYS A 42 -0.13 3.08 -13.48
C LYS A 42 0.56 2.98 -14.83
N LYS A 43 1.89 3.12 -14.88
CA LYS A 43 2.67 2.97 -16.12
C LYS A 43 2.77 1.51 -16.57
N GLU A 44 2.57 0.56 -15.67
CA GLU A 44 2.68 -0.88 -15.94
C GLU A 44 1.30 -1.57 -16.00
N VAL A 45 0.30 -1.06 -15.27
CA VAL A 45 -1.04 -1.67 -15.17
C VAL A 45 -2.14 -0.59 -15.16
N TYR A 46 -3.13 -0.74 -16.04
CA TYR A 46 -4.33 0.10 -16.05
C TYR A 46 -5.28 -0.30 -14.91
N PHE A 47 -5.32 0.51 -13.86
CA PHE A 47 -6.35 0.41 -12.81
C PHE A 47 -7.47 1.41 -13.02
N THR A 48 -8.71 0.96 -12.90
CA THR A 48 -9.89 1.82 -12.81
C THR A 48 -9.88 2.63 -11.51
N ILE A 49 -10.68 3.71 -11.46
CA ILE A 49 -10.83 4.54 -10.24
C ILE A 49 -11.32 3.70 -9.05
N LYS A 50 -12.24 2.75 -9.30
CA LYS A 50 -12.77 1.86 -8.26
C LYS A 50 -11.69 0.93 -7.70
N GLU A 51 -10.90 0.32 -8.57
CA GLU A 51 -9.80 -0.57 -8.15
C GLU A 51 -8.74 0.20 -7.35
N ARG A 52 -8.37 1.42 -7.78
CA ARG A 52 -7.41 2.24 -7.02
C ARG A 52 -7.90 2.53 -5.60
N LYS A 53 -9.18 2.88 -5.44
CA LYS A 53 -9.78 3.09 -4.13
C LYS A 53 -9.75 1.82 -3.28
N LEU A 54 -10.04 0.67 -3.88
CA LEU A 54 -10.01 -0.61 -3.19
C LEU A 54 -8.58 -0.98 -2.75
N ILE A 55 -7.62 -0.92 -3.67
CA ILE A 55 -6.21 -1.23 -3.41
C ILE A 55 -5.66 -0.32 -2.32
N ARG A 56 -5.94 0.99 -2.41
CA ARG A 56 -5.55 1.97 -1.39
C ARG A 56 -6.07 1.58 -0.01
N LYS A 57 -7.37 1.29 0.08
CA LYS A 57 -8.03 0.88 1.32
C LYS A 57 -7.39 -0.40 1.87
N GLU A 58 -7.21 -1.41 1.03
CA GLU A 58 -6.64 -2.69 1.44
C GLU A 58 -5.18 -2.61 1.91
N LEU A 59 -4.35 -1.83 1.22
CA LEU A 59 -2.95 -1.61 1.62
C LEU A 59 -2.88 -0.90 2.96
N PHE A 60 -3.66 0.17 3.13
CA PHE A 60 -3.72 0.92 4.38
C PHE A 60 -4.09 0.02 5.57
N TYR A 61 -5.18 -0.75 5.47
CA TYR A 61 -5.55 -1.67 6.55
C TYR A 61 -4.52 -2.75 6.79
N SER A 62 -3.84 -3.23 5.74
CA SER A 62 -2.81 -4.26 5.88
C SER A 62 -1.54 -3.76 6.57
N ILE A 63 -1.22 -2.47 6.44
CA ILE A 63 -0.09 -1.82 7.10
C ILE A 63 -0.47 -1.48 8.54
N ARG A 64 -1.62 -0.82 8.76
CA ARG A 64 -2.11 -0.51 10.12
C ARG A 64 -2.39 -1.74 10.98
N LYS A 65 -2.85 -2.84 10.39
CA LYS A 65 -3.01 -4.10 11.14
C LYS A 65 -1.67 -4.69 11.58
N LEU A 66 -0.60 -4.48 10.81
CA LEU A 66 0.76 -4.90 11.16
C LEU A 66 1.29 -4.06 12.33
N ASP A 67 1.08 -2.74 12.24
CA ASP A 67 1.42 -1.75 13.27
C ASP A 67 0.74 -2.08 14.62
N MET A 68 -0.56 -2.41 14.60
CA MET A 68 -1.29 -2.86 15.81
C MET A 68 -0.84 -4.22 16.38
N LEU A 69 -0.12 -5.05 15.61
CA LEU A 69 0.39 -6.35 16.08
C LEU A 69 1.76 -6.23 16.77
N GLN A 70 2.38 -5.03 16.79
CA GLN A 70 3.66 -4.81 17.46
C GLN A 70 3.53 -4.46 18.96
N GLU A 71 2.32 -4.43 19.51
CA GLU A 71 2.07 -4.31 20.97
C GLU A 71 2.17 -5.64 21.73
#